data_AF-A0A7L3U0Z1-F1
#
_entry.id   AF-A0A7L3U0Z1-F1
#
_cell.length_a   1.000
_cell.length_b   1.000
_cell.length_c   1.000
_cell.angle_alpha   90.00
_cell.angle_beta   90.00
_cell.angle_gamma   90.00
#
_symmetry.space_group_name_H-M   'P 1'
#
loop_
_entity.id
_entity.type
_entity.pdbx_description
1 polymer ?
#
loop_
_entity_poly.entity_id
_entity_poly.type
_entity_poly.pdbx_seq_one_letter_code
_entity_poly.pdbx_strand_id
1 'polypeptide(L)'
;VQRFISEDRLPHLLLYGPPGTGKTSTILACAKQLYREREFGSMVLELNASDDRGIDIVRGPILSFASTRTIFKKGFKLVILDEADAMTQDAQNALRRVIEKFTENTRFCLICNYLSKIIPALQSRCTRFRFGPLTPELMVPRLQHVIQEEGVDVTEDGMKALVTLSSGDMRRALNILQSTTMAFGKVTEENVYTCTGHPLKSDIANILDWMLNQDFSTAYHKIMELKTLKGLALQDILAEIHLFVHRVDFPPSVRIQLLIKMADIEYRLAAGTSEKIQLSSLIAAFQVTRDLIVAEA
;
A
#
# COMPACT_ATOMS: atom_id res chain seq x y z
N VAL A 1 16.24 -13.56 8.17
CA VAL A 1 15.36 -14.52 8.87
C VAL A 1 15.90 -15.96 8.78
N GLN A 2 16.29 -16.45 7.60
CA GLN A 2 16.82 -17.81 7.43
C GLN A 2 17.96 -18.20 8.40
N ARG A 3 18.93 -17.32 8.65
CA ARG A 3 20.00 -17.57 9.63
C ARG A 3 19.49 -17.79 11.06
N PHE A 4 18.49 -17.02 11.50
CA PHE A 4 17.88 -17.19 12.81
C PHE A 4 17.12 -18.53 12.94
N ILE A 5 16.53 -19.00 11.83
CA ILE A 5 15.86 -20.30 11.75
C ILE A 5 16.90 -21.43 11.81
N SER A 6 17.98 -21.35 11.04
CA SER A 6 19.03 -22.38 11.04
C SER A 6 19.76 -22.51 12.37
N GLU A 7 19.87 -21.41 13.12
CA GLU A 7 20.52 -21.39 14.44
C GLU A 7 19.56 -21.71 15.59
N ASP A 8 18.28 -21.96 15.33
CA ASP A 8 17.22 -22.16 16.35
C ASP A 8 17.12 -21.00 17.37
N ARG A 9 17.38 -19.78 16.90
CA ARG A 9 17.43 -18.55 17.71
C ARG A 9 16.49 -17.47 17.16
N LEU A 10 15.28 -17.85 16.79
CA LEU A 10 14.28 -16.90 16.30
C LEU A 10 13.84 -15.98 17.45
N PRO A 11 14.06 -14.65 17.37
CA PRO A 11 13.54 -13.70 18.36
C PRO A 11 12.03 -13.46 18.13
N HIS A 12 11.40 -12.66 19.00
CA HIS A 12 10.12 -12.06 18.63
C HIS A 12 10.32 -11.13 17.44
N LEU A 13 9.42 -11.14 16.47
CA LEU A 13 9.52 -10.41 15.22
C LEU A 13 8.46 -9.31 15.15
N LEU A 14 8.84 -8.17 14.57
CA LEU A 14 7.91 -7.12 14.17
C LEU A 14 8.17 -6.79 12.70
N LEU A 15 7.29 -7.28 11.82
CA LEU A 15 7.36 -7.05 10.38
C LEU A 15 6.47 -5.87 10.03
N TYR A 16 7.05 -4.80 9.49
CA TYR A 16 6.29 -3.58 9.20
C TYR A 16 6.64 -2.97 7.85
N GLY A 17 5.67 -2.34 7.19
CA GLY A 17 5.86 -1.75 5.87
C GLY A 17 4.55 -1.59 5.09
N PRO A 18 4.59 -1.03 3.87
CA PRO A 18 3.39 -0.84 3.06
C PRO A 18 2.71 -2.17 2.69
N PRO A 19 1.44 -2.13 2.24
CA PRO A 19 0.71 -3.32 1.80
C PRO A 19 1.41 -4.02 0.62
N GLY A 20 1.11 -5.31 0.44
CA GLY A 20 1.58 -6.07 -0.72
C GLY A 20 3.08 -6.33 -0.82
N THR A 21 3.85 -6.05 0.23
CA THR A 21 5.30 -6.26 0.29
C THR A 21 5.73 -7.66 0.75
N GLY A 22 4.77 -8.55 1.02
CA GLY A 22 5.05 -9.95 1.39
C GLY A 22 5.29 -10.23 2.87
N LYS A 23 4.89 -9.33 3.78
CA LYS A 23 5.04 -9.50 5.25
C LYS A 23 4.43 -10.81 5.76
N THR A 24 3.13 -11.01 5.54
CA THR A 24 2.38 -12.21 5.93
C THR A 24 2.93 -13.46 5.24
N SER A 25 3.17 -13.39 3.93
CA SER A 25 3.75 -14.48 3.15
C SER A 25 5.12 -14.93 3.68
N THR A 26 5.96 -13.97 4.12
CA THR A 26 7.30 -14.27 4.64
C THR A 26 7.22 -15.07 5.94
N ILE A 27 6.40 -14.65 6.91
CA ILE A 27 6.33 -15.39 8.18
C ILE A 27 5.63 -16.73 8.01
N LEU A 28 4.61 -16.84 7.16
CA LEU A 28 3.95 -18.11 6.87
C LEU A 28 4.91 -19.11 6.20
N ALA A 29 5.74 -18.63 5.27
CA ALA A 29 6.80 -19.46 4.66
C ALA A 29 7.82 -19.91 5.72
N CYS A 30 8.23 -19.01 6.62
CA CYS A 30 9.13 -19.34 7.73
C CYS A 30 8.50 -20.38 8.68
N ALA A 31 7.20 -20.24 8.99
CA ALA A 31 6.47 -21.16 9.85
C ALA A 31 6.38 -22.56 9.21
N LYS A 32 6.10 -22.64 7.90
CA LYS A 32 6.10 -23.91 7.14
C LYS A 32 7.49 -24.55 7.05
N GLN A 33 8.56 -23.75 7.12
CA GLN A 33 9.93 -24.27 7.18
C GLN A 33 10.30 -24.78 8.58
N LEU A 34 9.81 -24.12 9.64
CA LEU A 34 10.06 -24.48 11.04
C LEU A 34 9.27 -25.71 11.49
N TYR A 35 8.01 -25.83 11.05
CA TYR A 35 7.09 -26.85 11.51
C TYR A 35 6.60 -27.73 10.36
N ARG A 36 6.54 -29.03 10.59
CA ARG A 36 5.94 -29.97 9.63
C ARG A 36 4.43 -29.74 9.55
N GLU A 37 3.82 -30.05 8.40
CA GLU A 37 2.37 -29.83 8.17
C GLU A 37 1.48 -30.44 9.26
N ARG A 38 1.79 -31.65 9.73
CA ARG A 38 1.04 -32.33 10.79
C ARG A 38 1.09 -31.61 12.14
N GLU A 39 2.13 -30.82 12.38
CA GLU A 39 2.39 -30.15 13.66
C GLU A 39 1.93 -28.68 13.62
N PHE A 40 1.71 -28.14 12.41
CA PHE A 40 1.45 -26.72 12.17
C PHE A 40 0.30 -26.19 13.03
N GLY A 41 -0.86 -26.85 13.03
CA GLY A 41 -2.03 -26.40 13.82
C GLY A 41 -1.85 -26.44 15.34
N SER A 42 -0.88 -27.22 15.85
CA SER A 42 -0.57 -27.29 17.29
C SER A 42 0.56 -26.35 17.73
N MET A 43 1.41 -25.95 16.76
CA MET A 43 2.62 -25.16 17.00
C MET A 43 2.51 -23.72 16.53
N VAL A 44 1.59 -23.42 15.61
CA VAL A 44 1.36 -22.09 15.05
C VAL A 44 -0.07 -21.64 15.35
N LEU A 45 -0.20 -20.46 15.95
CA LEU A 45 -1.47 -19.76 16.10
C LEU A 45 -1.43 -18.50 15.23
N GLU A 46 -2.23 -18.47 14.17
CA GLU A 46 -2.44 -17.29 13.34
C GLU A 46 -3.74 -16.61 13.78
N LEU A 47 -3.67 -15.30 14.03
CA LEU A 47 -4.81 -14.47 14.34
C LEU A 47 -4.71 -13.18 13.55
N ASN A 48 -5.80 -12.79 12.90
CA ASN A 48 -5.95 -11.47 12.31
C ASN A 48 -6.53 -10.53 13.35
N ALA A 49 -5.80 -9.48 13.72
CA ALA A 49 -6.17 -8.58 14.81
C ALA A 49 -7.25 -7.55 14.41
N SER A 50 -7.65 -7.47 13.14
CA SER A 50 -8.76 -6.62 12.71
C SER A 50 -10.13 -7.24 12.94
N ASP A 51 -10.25 -8.56 12.82
CA ASP A 51 -11.51 -9.30 13.05
C ASP A 51 -11.93 -9.20 14.51
N ASP A 52 -10.95 -9.10 15.40
CA ASP A 52 -11.18 -9.15 16.82
C ASP A 52 -10.11 -8.24 17.49
N ARG A 53 -10.53 -7.05 17.95
CA ARG A 53 -9.63 -5.96 18.40
C ARG A 53 -9.47 -5.88 19.93
N GLY A 54 -10.20 -6.74 20.63
CA GLY A 54 -10.41 -6.69 22.07
C GLY A 54 -9.24 -7.24 22.88
N ILE A 55 -9.16 -6.81 24.14
CA ILE A 55 -8.22 -7.38 25.12
C ILE A 55 -8.48 -8.88 25.36
N ASP A 56 -9.70 -9.35 25.08
CA ASP A 56 -10.15 -10.71 25.36
C ASP A 56 -9.44 -11.76 24.50
N ILE A 57 -9.03 -11.43 23.29
CA ILE A 57 -8.25 -12.34 22.44
C ILE A 57 -6.87 -12.59 23.04
N VAL A 58 -6.29 -11.54 23.61
CA VAL A 58 -5.00 -11.64 24.29
C VAL A 58 -5.13 -12.48 25.56
N ARG A 59 -6.21 -12.29 26.32
CA ARG A 59 -6.47 -13.02 27.58
C ARG A 59 -7.01 -14.43 27.39
N GLY A 60 -7.62 -14.71 26.25
CA GLY A 60 -8.23 -16.00 25.91
C GLY A 60 -7.30 -16.84 25.02
N PRO A 61 -7.50 -16.84 23.70
CA PRO A 61 -6.79 -17.74 22.78
C PRO A 61 -5.27 -17.60 22.84
N ILE A 62 -4.73 -16.38 22.86
CA ILE A 62 -3.27 -16.16 22.88
C ILE A 62 -2.66 -16.68 24.18
N LEU A 63 -3.24 -16.32 25.33
CA LEU A 63 -2.76 -16.75 26.64
C LEU A 63 -2.87 -18.27 26.82
N SER A 64 -3.99 -18.86 26.41
CA SER A 64 -4.21 -20.31 26.45
C SER A 64 -3.18 -21.06 25.60
N PHE A 65 -2.95 -20.58 24.37
CA PHE A 65 -1.99 -21.20 23.45
C PHE A 65 -0.55 -21.11 23.97
N ALA A 66 -0.14 -19.93 24.45
CA ALA A 66 1.20 -19.68 24.98
C ALA A 66 1.47 -20.42 26.31
N SER A 67 0.44 -20.64 27.13
CA SER A 67 0.57 -21.34 28.42
C SER A 67 0.58 -22.86 28.29
N THR A 68 0.01 -23.41 27.22
CA THR A 68 -0.02 -24.86 27.01
C THR A 68 1.36 -25.39 26.65
N ARG A 69 1.93 -26.26 27.48
CA ARG A 69 3.22 -26.93 27.22
C ARG A 69 3.08 -27.96 26.10
N THR A 70 4.03 -27.99 25.17
CA THR A 70 4.13 -29.03 24.16
C THR A 70 4.62 -30.32 24.83
N ILE A 71 3.74 -31.33 24.90
CA ILE A 71 4.03 -32.60 25.60
C ILE A 71 5.11 -33.42 24.88
N PHE A 72 5.37 -33.17 23.58
CA PHE A 72 6.09 -34.12 22.72
C PHE A 72 7.28 -33.59 21.88
N LYS A 73 7.79 -32.35 22.06
CA LYS A 73 9.00 -31.93 21.29
C LYS A 73 9.77 -30.75 21.86
N LYS A 74 11.10 -30.78 21.71
CA LYS A 74 12.00 -29.62 21.83
C LYS A 74 11.63 -28.61 20.74
N GLY A 75 11.19 -27.42 21.14
CA GLY A 75 10.88 -26.31 20.24
C GLY A 75 9.98 -25.27 20.89
N PHE A 76 9.94 -24.07 20.33
CA PHE A 76 9.02 -23.01 20.73
C PHE A 76 7.75 -23.03 19.87
N LYS A 77 6.63 -22.55 20.39
CA LYS A 77 5.42 -22.23 19.61
C LYS A 77 5.56 -20.89 18.91
N LEU A 78 4.81 -20.68 17.84
CA LEU A 78 4.78 -19.42 17.09
C LEU A 78 3.37 -18.82 17.11
N VAL A 79 3.24 -17.59 17.57
CA VAL A 79 2.02 -16.80 17.46
C VAL A 79 2.23 -15.72 16.41
N ILE A 80 1.39 -15.70 15.38
CA ILE A 80 1.39 -14.71 14.31
C ILE A 80 0.16 -13.82 14.51
N LEU A 81 0.40 -12.52 14.68
CA LEU A 81 -0.64 -11.51 14.80
C LEU A 81 -0.55 -10.60 13.58
N ASP A 82 -1.44 -10.82 12.62
CA ASP A 82 -1.56 -9.93 11.46
C ASP A 82 -2.38 -8.68 11.81
N GLU A 83 -2.10 -7.58 11.13
CA GLU A 83 -2.73 -6.28 11.35
C GLU A 83 -2.71 -5.81 12.81
N ALA A 84 -1.59 -6.04 13.51
CA ALA A 84 -1.42 -5.69 14.92
C ALA A 84 -1.58 -4.18 15.22
N ASP A 85 -1.50 -3.32 14.19
CA ASP A 85 -1.81 -1.90 14.27
C ASP A 85 -3.30 -1.57 14.37
N ALA A 86 -4.19 -2.56 14.19
CA ALA A 86 -5.62 -2.46 14.48
C ALA A 86 -5.96 -2.74 15.97
N MET A 87 -5.02 -3.28 16.75
CA MET A 87 -5.25 -3.59 18.17
C MET A 87 -5.35 -2.32 19.02
N THR A 88 -6.26 -2.35 20.00
CA THR A 88 -6.36 -1.32 21.04
C THR A 88 -5.08 -1.26 21.88
N GLN A 89 -4.77 -0.08 22.45
CA GLN A 89 -3.59 0.08 23.32
C GLN A 89 -3.64 -0.85 24.54
N ASP A 90 -4.83 -1.09 25.09
CA ASP A 90 -5.01 -2.02 26.22
C ASP A 90 -4.71 -3.47 25.84
N ALA A 91 -5.15 -3.91 24.66
CA ALA A 91 -4.80 -5.22 24.13
C ALA A 91 -3.28 -5.34 23.90
N GLN A 92 -2.63 -4.31 23.35
CA GLN A 92 -1.17 -4.29 23.16
C GLN A 92 -0.41 -4.34 24.51
N ASN A 93 -0.89 -3.62 25.53
CA ASN A 93 -0.33 -3.65 26.88
C ASN A 93 -0.52 -5.02 27.57
N ALA A 94 -1.67 -5.67 27.34
CA ALA A 94 -1.87 -7.06 27.77
C ALA A 94 -0.90 -8.00 27.03
N LEU A 95 -0.75 -7.84 25.72
CA LEU A 95 0.09 -8.69 24.89
C LEU A 95 1.55 -8.60 25.31
N ARG A 96 2.04 -7.40 25.63
CA ARG A 96 3.38 -7.18 26.17
C ARG A 96 3.65 -8.08 27.38
N ARG A 97 2.72 -8.17 28.33
CA ARG A 97 2.87 -9.02 29.53
C ARG A 97 2.91 -10.51 29.18
N VAL A 98 2.14 -10.92 28.18
CA VAL A 98 2.16 -12.31 27.69
C VAL A 98 3.50 -12.62 27.01
N ILE A 99 4.01 -11.73 26.15
CA ILE A 99 5.31 -11.89 25.48
C ILE A 99 6.43 -12.05 26.51
N GLU A 100 6.47 -11.19 27.54
CA GLU A 100 7.47 -11.27 28.62
C GLU A 100 7.39 -12.60 29.38
N LYS A 101 6.17 -13.01 29.77
CA LYS A 101 5.95 -14.19 30.60
C LYS A 101 6.26 -15.50 29.87
N PHE A 102 6.01 -15.59 28.56
CA PHE A 102 6.10 -16.83 27.80
C PHE A 102 7.25 -16.84 26.78
N THR A 103 8.23 -15.93 26.90
CA THR A 103 9.35 -15.83 25.96
C THR A 103 10.18 -17.12 25.85
N GLU A 104 10.25 -17.94 26.91
CA GLU A 104 11.02 -19.19 26.85
C GLU A 104 10.37 -20.24 25.94
N ASN A 105 9.03 -20.25 25.87
CA ASN A 105 8.26 -21.33 25.21
C ASN A 105 7.59 -20.89 23.91
N THR A 106 7.37 -19.58 23.71
CA THR A 106 6.60 -19.04 22.60
C THR A 106 7.30 -17.84 21.96
N ARG A 107 7.36 -17.82 20.63
CA ARG A 107 7.76 -16.69 19.81
C ARG A 107 6.54 -16.01 19.23
N PHE A 108 6.66 -14.70 19.05
CA PHE A 108 5.58 -13.85 18.57
C PHE A 108 6.08 -13.14 17.32
N CYS A 109 5.27 -13.11 16.28
CA CYS A 109 5.48 -12.31 15.08
C CYS A 109 4.30 -11.35 14.93
N LEU A 110 4.58 -10.07 15.10
CA LEU A 110 3.61 -9.00 14.89
C LEU A 110 3.79 -8.47 13.47
N ILE A 111 2.71 -8.33 12.73
CA ILE A 111 2.71 -7.71 11.40
C ILE A 111 1.86 -6.45 11.48
N CYS A 112 2.36 -5.34 10.92
CA CYS A 112 1.59 -4.10 10.83
C CYS A 112 1.96 -3.28 9.60
N ASN A 113 1.10 -2.33 9.23
CA ASN A 113 1.46 -1.35 8.20
C ASN A 113 2.13 -0.13 8.82
N TYR A 114 1.64 0.32 9.97
CA TYR A 114 2.12 1.53 10.66
C TYR A 114 2.81 1.20 11.98
N LEU A 115 4.14 1.33 12.01
CA LEU A 115 4.92 1.14 13.23
C LEU A 115 4.50 2.10 14.36
N SER A 116 4.08 3.32 14.01
CA SER A 116 3.63 4.34 14.97
C SER A 116 2.38 3.94 15.77
N LYS A 117 1.59 2.99 15.27
CA LYS A 117 0.41 2.45 15.98
C LYS A 117 0.74 1.33 16.96
N ILE A 118 1.98 0.86 16.98
CA ILE A 118 2.46 -0.15 17.93
C ILE A 118 3.12 0.53 19.12
N ILE A 119 2.71 0.17 20.34
CA ILE A 119 3.26 0.79 21.55
C ILE A 119 4.79 0.56 21.65
N PRO A 120 5.57 1.56 22.12
CA PRO A 120 7.03 1.43 22.23
C PRO A 120 7.50 0.20 23.02
N ALA A 121 6.71 -0.23 24.00
CA ALA A 121 7.02 -1.41 24.80
C ALA A 121 6.98 -2.72 24.00
N LEU A 122 6.10 -2.87 23.01
CA LEU A 122 6.12 -4.03 22.13
C LEU A 122 7.29 -3.95 21.14
N GLN A 123 7.55 -2.75 20.61
CA GLN A 123 8.65 -2.53 19.68
C GLN A 123 10.02 -2.90 20.28
N SER A 124 10.25 -2.60 21.57
CA SER A 124 11.53 -2.90 22.22
C SER A 124 11.75 -4.39 22.51
N ARG A 125 10.70 -5.21 22.50
CA ARG A 125 10.76 -6.66 22.74
C ARG A 125 10.87 -7.48 21.46
N CYS A 126 10.72 -6.84 20.30
CA CYS A 126 10.72 -7.50 19.00
C CYS A 126 11.88 -6.99 18.13
N THR A 127 12.52 -7.91 17.40
CA THR A 127 13.43 -7.56 16.32
C THR A 127 12.61 -7.05 15.13
N ARG A 128 12.89 -5.81 14.73
CA ARG A 128 12.14 -5.09 13.71
C ARG A 128 12.69 -5.35 12.32
N PHE A 129 11.82 -5.73 11.39
CA PHE A 129 12.14 -5.87 9.98
C PHE A 129 11.25 -4.94 9.16
N ARG A 130 11.88 -3.97 8.50
CA ARG A 130 11.20 -3.07 7.59
C ARG A 130 11.08 -3.72 6.21
N PHE A 131 9.87 -3.82 5.72
CA PHE A 131 9.56 -4.16 4.34
C PHE A 131 9.36 -2.84 3.58
N GLY A 132 10.23 -2.57 2.61
CA GLY A 132 10.06 -1.44 1.70
C GLY A 132 9.14 -1.79 0.53
N PRO A 133 8.64 -0.78 -0.20
CA PRO A 133 8.06 -1.02 -1.53
C PRO A 133 9.02 -1.85 -2.39
N LEU A 134 8.48 -2.78 -3.16
CA LEU A 134 9.29 -3.63 -4.03
C LEU A 134 9.84 -2.81 -5.21
N THR A 135 11.10 -3.06 -5.56
CA THR A 135 11.70 -2.46 -6.75
C THR A 135 11.21 -3.18 -8.01
N PRO A 136 11.17 -2.51 -9.17
CA PRO A 136 10.85 -3.13 -10.45
C PRO A 136 11.64 -4.42 -10.72
N GLU A 137 12.91 -4.44 -10.35
CA GLU A 137 13.83 -5.59 -10.48
C GLU A 137 13.35 -6.83 -9.73
N LEU A 138 12.65 -6.67 -8.60
CA LEU A 138 12.07 -7.77 -7.83
C LEU A 138 10.67 -8.16 -8.32
N MET A 139 9.92 -7.19 -8.84
CA MET A 139 8.53 -7.40 -9.29
C MET A 139 8.45 -8.08 -10.65
N VAL A 140 9.24 -7.63 -11.62
CA VAL A 140 9.20 -8.11 -13.02
C VAL A 140 9.41 -9.62 -13.11
N PRO A 141 10.43 -10.24 -12.46
CA PRO A 141 10.61 -11.69 -12.54
C PRO A 141 9.41 -12.46 -11.99
N ARG A 142 8.77 -11.95 -10.93
CA ARG A 142 7.59 -12.60 -10.34
C ARG A 142 6.36 -12.45 -11.25
N LEU A 143 6.17 -11.30 -11.88
CA LEU A 143 5.10 -11.09 -12.86
C LEU A 143 5.31 -11.98 -14.09
N GLN A 144 6.53 -12.05 -14.62
CA GLN A 144 6.87 -12.91 -15.76
C GLN A 144 6.57 -14.39 -15.48
N HIS A 145 6.90 -14.87 -14.27
CA HIS A 145 6.54 -16.23 -13.87
C HIS A 145 5.03 -16.46 -13.94
N VAL A 146 4.21 -15.53 -13.43
CA VAL A 146 2.74 -15.66 -13.47
C VAL A 146 2.22 -15.59 -14.91
N ILE A 147 2.76 -14.69 -15.73
CA ILE A 147 2.38 -14.54 -17.15
C ILE A 147 2.64 -15.83 -17.93
N GLN A 148 3.78 -16.50 -17.67
CA GLN A 148 4.16 -17.74 -18.33
C GLN A 148 3.26 -18.91 -17.91
N GLU A 149 2.98 -19.06 -16.61
CA GLU A 149 2.12 -20.13 -16.08
C GLU A 149 0.67 -20.00 -16.56
N GLU A 150 0.16 -18.77 -16.65
CA GLU A 150 -1.23 -18.48 -17.03
C GLU A 150 -1.40 -18.25 -18.56
N GLY A 151 -0.32 -18.21 -19.33
CA GLY A 151 -0.36 -18.01 -20.78
C GLY A 151 -0.92 -16.65 -21.23
N VAL A 152 -0.61 -15.58 -20.49
CA VAL A 152 -1.16 -14.23 -20.73
C VAL A 152 -0.35 -13.48 -21.80
N ASP A 153 -1.03 -12.78 -22.72
CA ASP A 153 -0.39 -11.87 -23.69
C ASP A 153 -0.17 -10.48 -23.08
N VAL A 154 1.09 -10.15 -22.77
CA VAL A 154 1.51 -8.88 -22.16
C VAL A 154 2.57 -8.21 -23.02
N THR A 155 2.36 -6.94 -23.36
CA THR A 155 3.34 -6.14 -24.08
C THR A 155 4.35 -5.49 -23.12
N GLU A 156 5.51 -5.05 -23.62
CA GLU A 156 6.57 -4.46 -22.78
C GLU A 156 6.11 -3.15 -22.10
N ASP A 157 5.35 -2.31 -22.82
CA ASP A 157 4.70 -1.10 -22.32
C ASP A 157 3.62 -1.43 -21.27
N GLY A 158 2.84 -2.50 -21.48
CA GLY A 158 1.87 -3.00 -20.50
C GLY A 158 2.54 -3.45 -19.20
N MET A 159 3.67 -4.17 -19.29
CA MET A 159 4.47 -4.55 -18.13
C MET A 159 5.00 -3.32 -17.37
N LYS A 160 5.52 -2.31 -18.09
CA LYS A 160 5.97 -1.05 -17.48
C LYS A 160 4.82 -0.34 -16.76
N ALA A 161 3.65 -0.25 -17.40
CA ALA A 161 2.46 0.36 -16.82
C ALA A 161 2.01 -0.38 -15.53
N LEU A 162 1.99 -1.72 -15.54
CA LEU A 162 1.68 -2.53 -14.35
C LEU A 162 2.61 -2.21 -13.18
N VAL A 163 3.91 -2.19 -13.43
CA VAL A 163 4.92 -1.91 -12.39
C VAL A 163 4.77 -0.48 -11.88
N THR A 164 4.60 0.50 -12.76
CA THR A 164 4.41 1.91 -12.38
C THR A 164 3.17 2.10 -11.52
N LEU A 165 2.01 1.61 -11.95
CA LEU A 165 0.74 1.77 -11.22
C LEU A 165 0.70 0.96 -9.92
N SER A 166 1.47 -0.11 -9.82
CA SER A 166 1.52 -0.92 -8.60
C SER A 166 2.27 -0.24 -7.44
N SER A 167 3.14 0.74 -7.72
CA SER A 167 3.91 1.49 -6.71
C SER A 167 4.64 0.61 -5.68
N GLY A 168 5.15 -0.56 -6.11
CA GLY A 168 5.86 -1.50 -5.24
C GLY A 168 4.98 -2.45 -4.43
N ASP A 169 3.66 -2.48 -4.68
CA ASP A 169 2.72 -3.45 -4.11
C ASP A 169 2.50 -4.62 -5.09
N MET A 170 3.01 -5.80 -4.73
CA MET A 170 2.88 -6.99 -5.58
C MET A 170 1.44 -7.48 -5.73
N ARG A 171 0.63 -7.33 -4.68
CA ARG A 171 -0.78 -7.74 -4.70
C ARG A 171 -1.56 -6.88 -5.69
N ARG A 172 -1.33 -5.56 -5.66
CA ARG A 172 -1.90 -4.62 -6.63
C ARG A 172 -1.46 -4.96 -8.04
N ALA A 173 -0.17 -5.23 -8.27
CA ALA A 173 0.33 -5.61 -9.59
C ALA A 173 -0.39 -6.84 -10.17
N LEU A 174 -0.53 -7.91 -9.37
CA LEU A 174 -1.23 -9.14 -9.77
C LEU A 174 -2.73 -8.90 -10.02
N ASN A 175 -3.39 -8.12 -9.17
CA ASN A 175 -4.80 -7.80 -9.34
C ASN A 175 -5.05 -7.00 -10.64
N ILE A 176 -4.18 -6.04 -10.97
CA ILE A 176 -4.30 -5.27 -12.22
C ILE A 176 -4.04 -6.18 -13.42
N LEU A 177 -3.00 -7.03 -13.36
CA LEU A 177 -2.70 -8.01 -14.42
C LEU A 177 -3.91 -8.91 -14.69
N GLN A 178 -4.50 -9.49 -13.64
CA GLN A 178 -5.67 -10.35 -13.75
C GLN A 178 -6.87 -9.59 -14.33
N SER A 179 -7.20 -8.42 -13.78
CA SER A 179 -8.37 -7.63 -14.20
C SER A 179 -8.25 -7.18 -15.66
N THR A 180 -7.07 -6.72 -16.07
CA THR A 180 -6.80 -6.27 -17.44
C THR A 180 -6.91 -7.43 -18.44
N THR A 181 -6.36 -8.60 -18.08
CA THR A 181 -6.45 -9.81 -18.91
C THR A 181 -7.89 -10.27 -19.07
N MET A 182 -8.67 -10.28 -17.98
CA MET A 182 -10.08 -10.69 -18.03
C MET A 182 -10.95 -9.71 -18.83
N ALA A 183 -10.64 -8.41 -18.80
CA ALA A 183 -11.42 -7.38 -19.47
C ALA A 183 -11.11 -7.27 -20.98
N PHE A 184 -9.82 -7.37 -21.36
CA PHE A 184 -9.37 -7.04 -22.73
C PHE A 184 -8.63 -8.18 -23.44
N GLY A 185 -8.33 -9.28 -22.76
CA GLY A 185 -7.53 -10.40 -23.26
C GLY A 185 -6.03 -10.11 -23.36
N LYS A 186 -5.66 -8.96 -23.93
CA LYS A 186 -4.27 -8.50 -24.07
C LYS A 186 -3.96 -7.35 -23.13
N VAL A 187 -2.79 -7.40 -22.49
CA VAL A 187 -2.33 -6.40 -21.52
C VAL A 187 -1.37 -5.41 -22.19
N THR A 188 -1.91 -4.27 -22.62
CA THR A 188 -1.17 -3.12 -23.17
C THR A 188 -1.16 -1.94 -22.18
N GLU A 189 -0.32 -0.91 -22.40
CA GLU A 189 -0.34 0.31 -21.56
C GLU A 189 -1.76 0.90 -21.49
N GLU A 190 -2.41 1.10 -22.63
CA GLU A 190 -3.77 1.66 -22.70
C GLU A 190 -4.80 0.85 -21.91
N ASN A 191 -4.79 -0.49 -22.06
CA ASN A 191 -5.73 -1.36 -21.36
C ASN A 191 -5.51 -1.36 -19.85
N VAL A 192 -4.25 -1.29 -19.41
CA VAL A 192 -3.90 -1.22 -17.98
C VAL A 192 -4.39 0.09 -17.34
N TYR A 193 -4.14 1.23 -17.97
CA TYR A 193 -4.62 2.54 -17.48
C TYR A 193 -6.15 2.63 -17.49
N THR A 194 -6.79 2.15 -18.56
CA THR A 194 -8.26 2.11 -18.67
C THR A 194 -8.88 1.19 -17.62
N CYS A 195 -8.30 0.01 -17.38
CA CYS A 195 -8.80 -0.93 -16.36
C CYS A 195 -8.69 -0.37 -14.94
N THR A 196 -7.68 0.45 -14.68
CA THR A 196 -7.44 1.03 -13.35
C THR A 196 -8.17 2.35 -13.12
N GLY A 197 -8.80 2.92 -14.16
CA GLY A 197 -9.42 4.25 -14.09
C GLY A 197 -8.39 5.37 -13.89
N HIS A 198 -7.11 5.11 -14.18
CA HIS A 198 -6.03 6.07 -14.01
C HIS A 198 -5.84 6.89 -15.29
N PRO A 199 -5.63 8.21 -15.21
CA PRO A 199 -5.48 9.05 -16.40
C PRO A 199 -4.24 8.68 -17.21
N LEU A 200 -4.36 8.68 -18.55
CA LEU A 200 -3.24 8.59 -19.47
C LEU A 200 -2.45 9.90 -19.51
N LYS A 201 -1.18 9.84 -19.92
CA LYS A 201 -0.35 11.04 -20.11
C LYS A 201 -0.97 12.05 -21.09
N SER A 202 -1.62 11.55 -22.15
CA SER A 202 -2.35 12.38 -23.11
C SER A 202 -3.55 13.09 -22.49
N ASP A 203 -4.26 12.42 -21.57
CA ASP A 203 -5.40 13.00 -20.86
C ASP A 203 -4.95 14.16 -19.96
N ILE A 204 -3.85 13.96 -19.22
CA ILE A 204 -3.27 14.99 -18.37
C ILE A 204 -2.76 16.18 -19.18
N ALA A 205 -2.12 15.93 -20.33
CA ALA A 205 -1.68 17.00 -21.23
C ALA A 205 -2.86 17.84 -21.74
N ASN A 206 -3.97 17.20 -22.13
CA ASN A 206 -5.19 17.89 -22.54
C ASN A 206 -5.80 18.70 -21.39
N ILE A 207 -5.87 18.13 -20.18
CA ILE A 207 -6.39 18.82 -18.99
C ILE A 207 -5.57 20.08 -18.70
N LEU A 208 -4.25 20.00 -18.75
CA LEU A 208 -3.34 21.13 -18.55
C LEU A 208 -3.51 22.21 -19.62
N ASP A 209 -3.59 21.81 -20.89
CA ASP A 209 -3.85 22.73 -22.00
C ASP A 209 -5.18 23.49 -21.79
N TRP A 210 -6.24 22.79 -21.40
CA TRP A 210 -7.53 23.43 -21.15
C TRP A 210 -7.50 24.38 -19.96
N MET A 211 -6.84 24.00 -18.86
CA MET A 211 -6.72 24.86 -17.67
C MET A 211 -5.92 26.14 -17.94
N LEU A 212 -4.91 26.09 -18.79
CA LEU A 212 -4.03 27.23 -19.09
C LEU A 212 -4.58 28.09 -20.24
N ASN A 213 -5.10 27.48 -21.30
CA ASN A 213 -5.36 28.19 -22.56
C ASN A 213 -6.85 28.48 -22.83
N GLN A 214 -7.78 27.82 -22.13
CA GLN A 214 -9.22 28.02 -22.34
C GLN A 214 -9.85 28.88 -21.24
N ASP A 215 -11.06 29.39 -21.49
CA ASP A 215 -11.86 30.03 -20.46
C ASP A 215 -12.32 29.02 -19.39
N PHE A 216 -12.63 29.53 -18.19
CA PHE A 216 -12.99 28.71 -17.03
C PHE A 216 -14.13 27.73 -17.32
N SER A 217 -15.19 28.20 -17.99
CA SER A 217 -16.39 27.41 -18.26
C SER A 217 -16.08 26.27 -19.22
N THR A 218 -15.41 26.57 -20.33
CA THR A 218 -14.99 25.58 -21.32
C THR A 218 -14.05 24.55 -20.73
N ALA A 219 -13.05 24.98 -19.96
CA ALA A 219 -12.12 24.06 -19.28
C ALA A 219 -12.87 23.13 -18.31
N TYR A 220 -13.78 23.68 -17.50
CA TYR A 220 -14.57 22.90 -16.56
C TYR A 220 -15.42 21.85 -17.26
N HIS A 221 -16.14 22.22 -18.32
CA HIS A 221 -16.99 21.30 -19.05
C HIS A 221 -16.19 20.18 -19.73
N LYS A 222 -15.07 20.50 -20.40
CA LYS A 222 -14.21 19.50 -21.05
C LYS A 222 -13.59 18.52 -20.04
N ILE A 223 -13.08 19.00 -18.91
CA ILE A 223 -12.51 18.14 -17.88
C ILE A 223 -13.60 17.26 -17.24
N MET A 224 -14.78 17.82 -16.97
CA MET A 224 -15.90 17.07 -16.40
C MET A 224 -16.40 15.97 -17.35
N GLU A 225 -16.49 16.26 -18.66
CA GLU A 225 -16.84 15.29 -19.68
C GLU A 225 -15.81 14.15 -19.75
N LEU A 226 -14.51 14.49 -19.83
CA LEU A 226 -13.43 13.50 -19.87
C LEU A 226 -13.46 12.58 -18.63
N LYS A 227 -13.64 13.16 -17.44
CA LYS A 227 -13.77 12.41 -16.19
C LYS A 227 -14.96 11.47 -16.20
N THR A 228 -16.09 11.92 -16.72
CA THR A 228 -17.32 11.12 -16.78
C THR A 228 -17.19 9.97 -17.78
N LEU A 229 -16.61 10.23 -18.96
CA LEU A 229 -16.43 9.22 -20.01
C LEU A 229 -15.42 8.14 -19.63
N LYS A 230 -14.31 8.53 -18.99
CA LYS A 230 -13.21 7.62 -18.65
C LYS A 230 -13.22 7.14 -17.19
N GLY A 231 -14.16 7.60 -16.37
CA GLY A 231 -14.26 7.24 -14.95
C GLY A 231 -13.08 7.73 -14.10
N LEU A 232 -12.48 8.87 -14.44
CA LEU A 232 -11.28 9.38 -13.78
C LEU A 232 -11.63 10.11 -12.47
N ALA A 233 -10.91 9.78 -11.40
CA ALA A 233 -10.99 10.53 -10.14
C ALA A 233 -10.17 11.82 -10.21
N LEU A 234 -10.67 12.91 -9.60
CA LEU A 234 -9.91 14.15 -9.50
C LEU A 234 -8.60 13.98 -8.72
N GLN A 235 -8.56 13.06 -7.75
CA GLN A 235 -7.37 12.78 -6.97
C GLN A 235 -6.22 12.25 -7.85
N ASP A 236 -6.51 11.32 -8.77
CA ASP A 236 -5.50 10.78 -9.68
C ASP A 236 -5.02 11.84 -10.68
N ILE A 237 -5.95 12.67 -11.18
CA ILE A 237 -5.62 13.83 -12.03
C ILE A 237 -4.70 14.80 -11.29
N LEU A 238 -5.00 15.12 -10.03
CA LEU A 238 -4.21 16.03 -9.21
C LEU A 238 -2.80 15.49 -8.96
N ALA A 239 -2.67 14.19 -8.68
CA ALA A 239 -1.39 13.52 -8.46
C ALA A 239 -0.50 13.55 -9.71
N GLU A 240 -1.06 13.28 -10.90
CA GLU A 240 -0.31 13.35 -12.15
C GLU A 240 0.06 14.79 -12.55
N ILE A 241 -0.85 15.74 -12.34
CA ILE A 241 -0.56 17.16 -12.56
C ILE A 241 0.58 17.63 -11.64
N HIS A 242 0.63 17.15 -10.39
CA HIS A 242 1.71 17.50 -9.46
C HIS A 242 3.09 17.11 -10.02
N LEU A 243 3.21 15.92 -10.62
CA LEU A 243 4.45 15.50 -11.29
C LEU A 243 4.81 16.41 -12.46
N PHE A 244 3.81 16.90 -13.20
CA PHE A 244 4.03 17.82 -14.31
C PHE A 244 4.49 19.21 -13.84
N VAL A 245 3.90 19.75 -12.76
CA VAL A 245 4.29 21.06 -12.18
C VAL A 245 5.76 21.09 -11.78
N HIS A 246 6.33 19.96 -11.36
CA HIS A 246 7.75 19.84 -11.06
C HIS A 246 8.66 19.78 -12.30
N ARG A 247 8.12 19.44 -13.47
CA ARG A 247 8.88 19.38 -14.74
C ARG A 247 8.86 20.70 -15.51
N VAL A 248 7.80 21.49 -15.34
CA VAL A 248 7.68 22.80 -15.99
C VAL A 248 8.50 23.84 -15.25
N ASP A 249 9.18 24.68 -16.02
CA ASP A 249 9.91 25.81 -15.47
C ASP A 249 8.96 26.98 -15.19
N PHE A 250 8.49 27.06 -13.94
CA PHE A 250 7.67 28.15 -13.42
C PHE A 250 8.56 29.07 -12.57
N PRO A 251 8.28 30.38 -12.55
CA PRO A 251 8.87 31.28 -11.57
C PRO A 251 8.69 30.72 -10.14
N PRO A 252 9.71 30.82 -9.25
CA PRO A 252 9.64 30.21 -7.93
C PRO A 252 8.44 30.67 -7.08
N SER A 253 8.08 31.96 -7.15
CA SER A 253 6.91 32.55 -6.49
C SER A 253 5.62 31.84 -6.90
N VAL A 254 5.42 31.72 -8.21
CA VAL A 254 4.25 31.11 -8.84
C VAL A 254 4.19 29.61 -8.52
N ARG A 255 5.31 28.89 -8.63
CA ARG A 255 5.38 27.46 -8.33
C ARG A 255 4.98 27.17 -6.89
N ILE A 256 5.47 27.97 -5.92
CA ILE A 256 5.14 27.81 -4.50
C ILE A 256 3.64 28.00 -4.27
N GLN A 257 3.04 29.06 -4.83
CA GLN A 257 1.61 29.32 -4.66
C GLN A 257 0.74 28.21 -5.25
N LEU A 258 1.09 27.72 -6.44
CA LEU A 258 0.37 26.62 -7.09
C LEU A 258 0.44 25.33 -6.27
N LEU A 259 1.63 24.97 -5.77
CA LEU A 259 1.83 23.80 -4.92
C LEU A 259 1.01 23.87 -3.63
N ILE A 260 0.98 25.04 -2.97
CA ILE A 260 0.15 25.24 -1.76
C ILE A 260 -1.33 25.03 -2.08
N LYS A 261 -1.82 25.61 -3.18
CA LYS A 261 -3.23 25.44 -3.58
C LYS A 261 -3.58 24.01 -3.94
N MET A 262 -2.70 23.30 -4.63
CA MET A 262 -2.89 21.89 -4.95
C MET A 262 -2.92 21.02 -3.67
N ALA A 263 -2.04 21.29 -2.71
CA ALA A 263 -2.04 20.58 -1.43
C ALA A 263 -3.33 20.83 -0.62
N ASP A 264 -3.84 22.06 -0.60
CA ASP A 264 -5.13 22.38 0.03
C ASP A 264 -6.30 21.61 -0.62
N ILE A 265 -6.28 21.50 -1.95
CA ILE A 265 -7.29 20.77 -2.71
C ILE A 265 -7.22 19.27 -2.40
N GLU A 266 -6.02 18.69 -2.41
CA GLU A 266 -5.80 17.27 -2.07
C GLU A 266 -6.32 16.96 -0.66
N TYR A 267 -5.97 17.79 0.32
CA TYR A 267 -6.43 17.66 1.70
C TYR A 267 -7.95 17.71 1.81
N ARG A 268 -8.61 18.63 1.10
CA ARG A 268 -10.08 18.75 1.08
C ARG A 268 -10.74 17.56 0.38
N LEU A 269 -10.13 17.01 -0.66
CA LEU A 269 -10.63 15.80 -1.32
C LEU A 269 -10.57 14.61 -0.36
N ALA A 270 -9.47 14.46 0.39
CA ALA A 270 -9.33 13.41 1.39
C ALA A 270 -10.36 13.52 2.54
N ALA A 271 -10.86 14.71 2.83
CA ALA A 271 -11.89 14.96 3.85
C ALA A 271 -13.34 14.70 3.37
N GLY A 272 -13.55 14.21 2.14
CA GLY A 272 -14.89 13.89 1.61
C GLY A 272 -15.69 15.09 1.13
N THR A 273 -15.03 16.12 0.59
CA THR A 273 -15.70 17.30 0.05
C THR A 273 -16.24 17.11 -1.39
N SER A 274 -17.03 18.08 -1.87
CA SER A 274 -17.58 18.06 -3.23
C SER A 274 -16.49 18.15 -4.29
N GLU A 275 -16.34 17.08 -5.07
CA GLU A 275 -15.37 16.99 -6.16
C GLU A 275 -15.56 18.08 -7.23
N LYS A 276 -16.81 18.50 -7.48
CA LYS A 276 -17.12 19.60 -8.42
C LYS A 276 -16.50 20.92 -7.96
N ILE A 277 -16.60 21.22 -6.66
CA ILE A 277 -16.03 22.45 -6.08
C ILE A 277 -14.51 22.40 -6.14
N GLN A 278 -13.92 21.24 -5.83
CA GLN A 278 -12.48 21.07 -5.88
C GLN A 278 -11.92 21.14 -7.31
N LEU A 279 -12.65 20.60 -8.30
CA LEU A 279 -12.30 20.76 -9.72
C LEU A 279 -12.30 22.24 -10.13
N SER A 280 -13.35 22.97 -9.78
CA SER A 280 -13.42 24.42 -10.00
C SER A 280 -12.25 25.15 -9.33
N SER A 281 -11.89 24.76 -8.10
CA SER A 281 -10.75 25.34 -7.38
C SER A 281 -9.41 25.05 -8.08
N LEU A 282 -9.26 23.86 -8.67
CA LEU A 282 -8.05 23.48 -9.40
C LEU A 282 -7.90 24.32 -10.68
N ILE A 283 -8.95 24.43 -11.48
CA ILE A 283 -8.94 25.24 -12.71
C ILE A 283 -8.65 26.70 -12.39
N ALA A 284 -9.31 27.25 -11.36
CA ALA A 284 -9.07 28.62 -10.92
C ALA A 284 -7.61 28.83 -10.48
N ALA A 285 -7.00 27.87 -9.79
CA ALA A 285 -5.60 27.97 -9.36
C ALA A 285 -4.64 28.08 -10.57
N PHE A 286 -4.87 27.28 -11.63
CA PHE A 286 -4.06 27.33 -12.85
C PHE A 286 -4.27 28.62 -13.65
N GLN A 287 -5.50 29.15 -13.70
CA GLN A 287 -5.75 30.43 -14.39
C GLN A 287 -5.15 31.62 -13.64
N VAL A 288 -5.25 31.66 -12.32
CA VAL A 288 -4.56 32.68 -11.50
C VAL A 288 -3.05 32.58 -11.70
N THR A 289 -2.50 31.36 -11.74
CA THR A 289 -1.07 31.13 -12.02
C THR A 289 -0.66 31.70 -13.38
N ARG A 290 -1.46 31.46 -14.43
CA ARG A 290 -1.23 32.04 -15.75
C ARG A 290 -1.22 33.57 -15.70
N ASP A 291 -2.20 34.18 -15.05
CA ASP A 291 -2.33 35.64 -14.99
C ASP A 291 -1.15 36.26 -14.22
N LEU A 292 -0.63 35.59 -13.19
CA LEU A 292 0.58 35.98 -12.47
C LEU A 292 1.84 35.89 -13.34
N ILE A 293 1.99 34.84 -14.15
CA ILE A 293 3.13 34.70 -15.07
C ILE A 293 3.12 35.81 -16.11
N VAL A 294 1.94 36.15 -16.66
CA VAL A 294 1.80 37.28 -17.61
C VAL A 294 2.12 38.62 -16.96
N ALA A 295 1.84 38.78 -15.66
CA ALA A 295 2.16 40.00 -14.93
C ALA A 295 3.65 40.13 -14.54
N GLU A 296 4.36 39.00 -14.39
CA GLU A 296 5.80 38.95 -14.11
C GLU A 296 6.68 39.02 -15.38
N ALA A 297 6.10 38.84 -16.58
CA ALA A 297 6.78 38.85 -17.89
C ALA A 297 6.78 40.25 -18.54
#